data_AF-A0A0W1GS09-F1
#
_entry.id   AF-A0A0W1GS09-F1
#
_cell.length_a   1.000
_cell.length_b   1.000
_cell.length_c   1.000
_cell.angle_alpha   90.00
_cell.angle_beta   90.00
_cell.angle_gamma   90.00
#
_symmetry.space_group_name_H-M   'P 1'
#
loop_
_entity.id
_entity.type
_entity.pdbx_description
1 polymer ?
#
loop_
_entity_poly.entity_id
_entity_poly.type
_entity_poly.pdbx_seq_one_letter_code
_entity_poly.pdbx_strand_id
1 'polypeptide(L)'
;MLRSLSLAVAAALLLPAAAHAETKPATAPRKTDLADRVAGTYRGDVISDARGSSKSGVTITVTRVGPNKVEVKSSYARIPTVTIPLEKAMDAILAASGPYVFLLDTVRSPDRLDLTIDDASWSGNRVK
;
A
#
# COMPACT_ATOMS: atom_id res chain seq x y z
N MET A 1 -56.07 -65.87 19.59
CA MET A 1 -54.74 -66.25 19.08
C MET A 1 -54.54 -65.60 17.72
N LEU A 2 -53.30 -65.17 17.41
CA LEU A 2 -52.83 -64.49 16.19
C LEU A 2 -53.33 -63.04 15.97
N ARG A 3 -52.55 -62.04 15.55
CA ARG A 3 -51.12 -61.65 15.60
C ARG A 3 -51.02 -60.43 14.66
N SER A 4 -50.26 -59.40 15.07
CA SER A 4 -49.60 -58.40 14.20
C SER A 4 -50.52 -57.33 13.57
N LEU A 5 -50.09 -56.08 13.28
CA LEU A 5 -48.77 -55.51 13.08
C LEU A 5 -48.88 -53.98 13.32
N SER A 6 -48.11 -53.42 14.25
CA SER A 6 -48.02 -51.96 14.47
C SER A 6 -46.97 -51.38 13.52
N LEU A 7 -47.38 -50.54 12.58
CA LEU A 7 -46.47 -49.83 11.67
C LEU A 7 -46.01 -48.53 12.36
N ALA A 8 -44.76 -48.47 12.80
CA ALA A 8 -44.14 -47.25 13.31
C ALA A 8 -43.54 -46.45 12.13
N VAL A 9 -44.13 -45.30 11.82
CA VAL A 9 -43.58 -44.34 10.85
C VAL A 9 -42.63 -43.40 11.60
N ALA A 10 -41.33 -43.52 11.36
CA ALA A 10 -40.32 -42.61 11.89
C ALA A 10 -40.27 -41.34 11.04
N ALA A 11 -40.65 -40.20 11.63
CA ALA A 11 -40.49 -38.88 11.03
C ALA A 11 -39.05 -38.40 11.27
N ALA A 12 -38.22 -38.42 10.21
CA ALA A 12 -36.89 -37.83 10.23
C ALA A 12 -37.00 -36.31 10.06
N LEU A 13 -36.70 -35.58 11.14
CA LEU A 13 -36.59 -34.12 11.17
C LEU A 13 -35.38 -33.66 10.34
N LEU A 14 -35.65 -32.95 9.25
CA LEU A 14 -34.66 -32.18 8.49
C LEU A 14 -34.33 -30.89 9.24
N LEU A 15 -33.18 -30.84 9.90
CA LEU A 15 -32.60 -29.60 10.43
C LEU A 15 -31.81 -28.89 9.31
N PRO A 16 -32.02 -27.59 9.06
CA PRO A 16 -31.14 -26.82 8.19
C PRO A 16 -29.79 -26.64 8.90
N ALA A 17 -28.71 -27.08 8.26
CA ALA A 17 -27.36 -26.74 8.65
C ALA A 17 -27.19 -25.21 8.54
N ALA A 18 -27.30 -24.51 9.67
CA ALA A 18 -26.95 -23.12 9.76
C ALA A 18 -25.45 -23.00 9.45
N ALA A 19 -25.14 -22.54 8.25
CA ALA A 19 -23.80 -22.13 7.86
C ALA A 19 -23.35 -21.03 8.83
N HIS A 20 -22.44 -21.39 9.74
CA HIS A 20 -21.74 -20.45 10.58
C HIS A 20 -20.81 -19.66 9.66
N ALA A 21 -21.28 -18.51 9.17
CA ALA A 21 -20.39 -17.52 8.58
C ALA A 21 -19.46 -17.05 9.71
N GLU A 22 -18.20 -17.49 9.68
CA GLU A 22 -17.15 -16.92 10.52
C GLU A 22 -17.04 -15.43 10.20
N THR A 23 -17.61 -14.61 11.09
CA THR A 23 -17.37 -13.17 11.10
C THR A 23 -15.88 -12.97 11.41
N LYS A 24 -15.10 -12.77 10.36
CA LYS A 24 -13.68 -12.41 10.46
C LYS A 24 -13.55 -11.23 11.43
N PRO A 25 -12.75 -11.33 12.50
CA PRO A 25 -12.66 -10.28 13.50
C PRO A 25 -12.22 -8.98 12.81
N ALA A 26 -13.03 -7.94 12.92
CA ALA A 26 -12.70 -6.61 12.46
C ALA A 26 -11.46 -6.15 13.24
N THR A 27 -10.31 -6.15 12.56
CA THR A 27 -9.06 -5.66 13.13
C THR A 27 -9.26 -4.19 13.53
N ALA A 28 -8.92 -3.85 14.77
CA ALA A 28 -9.03 -2.49 15.28
C ALA A 28 -8.34 -1.48 14.32
N PRO A 29 -8.89 -0.27 14.12
CA PRO A 29 -8.32 0.70 13.21
C PRO A 29 -6.89 1.02 13.61
N ARG A 30 -5.94 0.80 12.68
CA ARG A 30 -4.53 1.10 12.91
C ARG A 30 -4.32 2.62 12.91
N LYS A 31 -3.49 3.13 13.83
CA LYS A 31 -3.02 4.52 13.80
C LYS A 31 -2.28 4.81 12.48
N THR A 32 -2.71 5.87 11.79
CA THR A 32 -2.05 6.40 10.59
C THR A 32 -0.62 6.84 10.91
N ASP A 33 0.32 6.53 10.03
CA ASP A 33 1.74 6.85 10.15
C ASP A 33 2.28 7.66 8.95
N LEU A 34 3.59 7.91 8.89
CA LEU A 34 4.19 8.69 7.80
C LEU A 34 4.05 7.98 6.45
N ALA A 35 4.09 6.65 6.43
CA ALA A 35 3.94 5.89 5.20
C ALA A 35 2.52 6.02 4.62
N ASP A 36 1.51 6.09 5.48
CA ASP A 36 0.13 6.37 5.04
C ASP A 36 -0.01 7.77 4.43
N ARG A 37 0.71 8.77 4.98
CA ARG A 37 0.67 10.14 4.46
C ARG A 37 1.22 10.24 3.04
N VAL A 38 2.28 9.48 2.74
CA VAL A 38 2.97 9.58 1.45
C VAL A 38 2.56 8.49 0.46
N ALA A 39 1.85 7.45 0.90
CA ALA A 39 1.35 6.41 0.01
C ALA A 39 0.46 7.01 -1.10
N GLY A 40 0.56 6.46 -2.31
CA GLY A 40 -0.20 6.91 -3.47
C GLY A 40 0.61 6.91 -4.76
N THR A 41 -0.01 7.41 -5.81
CA THR A 41 0.59 7.51 -7.14
C THR A 41 0.93 8.95 -7.45
N TYR A 42 2.10 9.16 -8.04
CA TYR A 42 2.61 10.46 -8.45
C TYR A 42 3.04 10.41 -9.91
N ARG A 43 2.89 11.54 -10.59
CA ARG A 43 3.29 11.70 -11.99
C ARG A 43 4.16 12.94 -12.15
N GLY A 44 5.22 12.80 -12.92
CA GLY A 44 6.21 13.84 -13.10
C GLY A 44 7.35 13.37 -14.00
N ASP A 45 8.51 13.98 -13.85
CA ASP A 45 9.59 13.85 -14.81
C ASP A 45 10.89 13.45 -14.11
N VAL A 46 11.68 12.62 -14.79
CA VAL A 46 13.08 12.42 -14.49
C VAL A 46 13.82 13.64 -15.00
N ILE A 47 14.22 14.51 -14.08
CA ILE A 47 14.90 15.77 -14.37
C ILE A 47 16.37 15.55 -14.72
N SER A 48 17.00 14.52 -14.13
CA SER A 48 18.39 14.13 -14.39
C SER A 48 18.58 12.63 -14.15
N ASP A 49 19.40 11.97 -14.98
CA ASP A 49 19.81 10.58 -14.83
C ASP A 49 21.27 10.44 -15.26
N ALA A 50 22.16 10.08 -14.34
CA ALA A 50 23.61 10.02 -14.62
C ALA A 50 24.01 8.99 -15.69
N ARG A 51 23.14 8.01 -15.98
CA ARG A 51 23.41 6.94 -16.96
C ARG A 51 22.37 6.94 -18.10
N GLY A 52 21.59 8.01 -18.23
CA GLY A 52 20.47 8.07 -19.19
C GLY A 52 20.08 9.51 -19.56
N SER A 53 18.96 9.64 -20.26
CA SER A 53 18.39 10.95 -20.59
C SER A 53 17.25 11.29 -19.64
N SER A 54 16.97 12.58 -19.50
CA SER A 54 15.74 13.05 -18.86
C SER A 54 14.51 12.43 -19.54
N LYS A 55 13.47 12.14 -18.77
CA LYS A 55 12.27 11.46 -19.26
C LYS A 55 11.02 12.02 -18.62
N SER A 56 10.09 12.47 -19.45
CA SER A 56 8.83 13.03 -18.96
C SER A 56 7.74 11.97 -18.75
N GLY A 57 6.76 12.31 -17.91
CA GLY A 57 5.56 11.48 -17.69
C GLY A 57 5.82 10.16 -16.99
N VAL A 58 6.90 10.08 -16.20
CA VAL A 58 7.25 8.94 -15.36
C VAL A 58 6.33 8.90 -14.16
N THR A 59 5.80 7.70 -13.88
CA THR A 59 4.90 7.44 -12.76
C THR A 59 5.67 6.78 -11.63
N ILE A 60 5.50 7.30 -10.43
CA ILE A 60 6.00 6.72 -9.18
C ILE A 60 4.82 6.22 -8.36
N THR A 61 4.89 4.99 -7.89
CA THR A 61 3.94 4.42 -6.94
C THR A 61 4.65 4.22 -5.60
N VAL A 62 4.09 4.82 -4.55
CA VAL A 62 4.58 4.70 -3.18
C VAL A 62 3.58 3.86 -2.39
N THR A 63 4.03 2.71 -1.89
CA THR A 63 3.19 1.75 -1.16
C THR A 63 3.71 1.60 0.25
N ARG A 64 2.83 1.68 1.26
CA ARG A 64 3.21 1.35 2.63
C ARG A 64 3.55 -0.13 2.76
N VAL A 65 4.73 -0.43 3.30
CA VAL A 65 5.18 -1.82 3.57
C VAL A 65 5.53 -2.06 5.04
N GLY A 66 5.43 -1.04 5.89
CA GLY A 66 5.63 -1.17 7.33
C GLY A 66 5.45 0.16 8.06
N PRO A 67 5.63 0.19 9.39
CA PRO A 67 5.61 1.42 10.19
C PRO A 67 6.62 2.42 9.64
N ASN A 68 6.15 3.58 9.19
CA ASN A 68 6.99 4.61 8.56
C ASN A 68 7.93 4.06 7.47
N LYS A 69 7.50 3.03 6.72
CA LYS A 69 8.32 2.40 5.68
C LYS A 69 7.52 2.23 4.40
N VAL A 70 8.10 2.64 3.29
CA VAL A 70 7.46 2.58 1.97
C VAL A 70 8.30 1.82 0.96
N GLU A 71 7.63 1.15 0.04
CA GLU A 71 8.20 0.69 -1.22
C GLU A 71 7.92 1.73 -2.29
N VAL A 72 8.94 2.10 -3.05
CA VAL A 72 8.86 3.03 -4.17
C VAL A 72 9.11 2.26 -5.45
N LYS A 73 8.14 2.30 -6.36
CA LYS A 73 8.21 1.67 -7.69
C LYS A 73 8.06 2.72 -8.78
N SER A 74 8.87 2.62 -9.83
CA SER A 74 8.84 3.52 -10.97
C SER A 74 8.39 2.82 -12.24
N SER A 75 7.70 3.56 -13.12
CA SER A 75 7.46 3.14 -14.51
C SER A 75 8.69 3.32 -15.41
N TYR A 76 9.74 4.01 -14.93
CA TYR A 76 11.01 4.15 -15.62
C TYR A 76 11.99 3.09 -15.13
N ALA A 77 12.33 2.15 -16.01
CA ALA A 77 13.13 0.96 -15.69
C ALA A 77 14.50 1.23 -15.04
N ARG A 78 15.05 2.44 -15.23
CA ARG A 78 16.32 2.86 -14.62
C ARG A 78 16.23 3.19 -13.13
N ILE A 79 15.02 3.49 -12.63
CA ILE A 79 14.77 3.68 -11.20
C ILE A 79 14.31 2.32 -10.65
N PRO A 80 15.16 1.60 -9.88
CA PRO A 80 14.79 0.32 -9.33
C PRO A 80 13.67 0.45 -8.28
N THR A 81 13.02 -0.67 -7.98
CA THR A 81 12.11 -0.73 -6.82
C THR A 81 12.94 -0.78 -5.55
N VAL A 82 12.67 0.11 -4.60
CA VAL A 82 13.42 0.21 -3.34
C VAL A 82 12.47 0.35 -2.15
N THR A 83 12.94 -0.08 -0.98
CA THR A 83 12.24 0.13 0.28
C THR A 83 12.96 1.21 1.08
N ILE A 84 12.23 2.24 1.52
CA ILE A 84 12.75 3.44 2.17
C ILE A 84 12.08 3.61 3.54
N PRO A 85 12.83 3.59 4.65
CA PRO A 85 12.34 4.04 5.95
C PRO A 85 12.20 5.57 5.94
N LEU A 86 11.16 6.07 6.60
CA LEU A 86 10.78 7.48 6.60
C LEU A 86 10.92 8.08 8.01
N GLU A 87 11.28 9.35 8.04
CA GLU A 87 11.22 10.18 9.24
C GLU A 87 10.56 11.53 8.95
N LYS A 88 10.16 12.23 10.01
CA LYS A 88 9.65 13.59 9.91
C LYS A 88 10.73 14.55 10.39
N ALA A 89 11.08 15.52 9.56
CA ALA A 89 11.99 16.60 9.90
C ALA A 89 11.26 17.93 9.64
N MET A 90 10.93 18.64 10.73
CA MET A 90 10.12 19.86 10.69
C MET A 90 8.81 19.64 9.91
N ASP A 91 8.63 20.32 8.79
CA ASP A 91 7.44 20.26 7.93
C ASP A 91 7.61 19.29 6.74
N ALA A 92 8.68 18.50 6.71
CA ALA A 92 8.96 17.54 5.64
C ALA A 92 8.96 16.09 6.12
N ILE A 93 8.63 15.18 5.20
CA ILE A 93 8.82 13.74 5.34
C ILE A 93 10.02 13.36 4.47
N LEU A 94 11.02 12.73 5.08
CA LEU A 94 12.31 12.42 4.47
C LEU A 94 12.64 10.92 4.52
N ALA A 95 13.59 10.48 3.71
CA ALA A 95 14.26 9.20 3.91
C ALA A 95 15.08 9.23 5.20
N ALA A 96 14.81 8.29 6.12
CA ALA A 96 15.52 8.20 7.39
C ALA A 96 16.91 7.57 7.26
N SER A 97 17.15 6.80 6.20
CA SER A 97 18.44 6.18 5.91
C SER A 97 18.55 5.71 4.46
N GLY A 98 19.77 5.34 4.07
CA GLY A 98 20.10 4.86 2.74
C GLY A 98 20.54 5.96 1.79
N PRO A 99 20.95 5.61 0.56
CA PRO A 99 21.48 6.56 -0.42
C PRO A 99 20.37 7.29 -1.19
N TYR A 100 19.18 7.43 -0.59
CA TYR A 100 17.98 7.91 -1.28
C TYR A 100 17.67 9.35 -0.87
N VAL A 101 17.30 10.18 -1.84
CA VAL A 101 16.49 11.37 -1.55
C VAL A 101 15.04 10.95 -1.64
N PHE A 102 14.30 11.18 -0.57
CA PHE A 102 12.85 11.15 -0.54
C PHE A 102 12.42 12.42 0.16
N LEU A 103 11.69 13.30 -0.51
CA LEU A 103 11.28 14.59 0.07
C LEU A 103 9.84 14.89 -0.31
N LEU A 104 9.01 15.06 0.72
CA LEU A 104 7.68 15.62 0.62
C LEU A 104 7.51 16.72 1.66
N ASP A 105 7.44 17.97 1.21
CA ASP A 105 7.10 19.12 2.06
C ASP A 105 5.59 19.10 2.34
N THR A 106 5.21 18.92 3.59
CA THR A 106 3.80 18.73 3.99
C THR A 106 3.00 20.03 4.08
N VAL A 107 3.64 21.20 3.94
CA VAL A 107 3.01 22.51 4.13
C VAL A 107 3.00 23.31 2.83
N ARG A 108 4.16 23.53 2.22
CA ARG A 108 4.31 24.38 1.02
C ARG A 108 3.90 23.66 -0.26
N SER A 109 4.12 22.36 -0.33
CA SER A 109 3.83 21.56 -1.51
C SER A 109 3.41 20.14 -1.13
N PRO A 110 2.25 20.00 -0.44
CA PRO A 110 1.83 18.76 0.22
C PRO A 110 1.64 17.55 -0.70
N ASP A 111 1.53 17.79 -2.01
CA ASP A 111 1.35 16.78 -3.04
C ASP A 111 2.58 16.60 -3.93
N ARG A 112 3.65 17.38 -3.74
CA ARG A 112 4.90 17.26 -4.50
C ARG A 112 5.83 16.26 -3.83
N LEU A 113 6.38 15.36 -4.64
CA LEU A 113 7.39 14.40 -4.23
C LEU A 113 8.64 14.59 -5.08
N ASP A 114 9.78 14.74 -4.42
CA ASP A 114 11.10 14.73 -5.02
C ASP A 114 11.84 13.46 -4.61
N LEU A 115 12.45 12.78 -5.59
CA LEU A 115 13.17 11.52 -5.40
C LEU A 115 14.53 11.55 -6.07
N THR A 116 15.51 10.92 -5.43
CA THR A 116 16.75 10.48 -6.09
C THR A 116 17.02 9.05 -5.68
N ILE A 117 17.06 8.15 -6.67
CA ILE A 117 17.33 6.72 -6.48
C ILE A 117 18.26 6.29 -7.60
N ASP A 118 19.39 5.66 -7.24
CA ASP A 118 20.34 5.08 -8.21
C ASP A 118 20.79 6.10 -9.29
N ASP A 119 21.13 7.31 -8.81
CA ASP A 119 21.57 8.48 -9.58
C ASP A 119 20.55 9.04 -10.60
N ALA A 120 19.28 8.67 -10.47
CA ALA A 120 18.18 9.27 -11.22
C ALA A 120 17.32 10.14 -10.30
N SER A 121 17.26 11.43 -10.61
CA SER A 121 16.45 12.42 -9.92
C SER A 121 15.13 12.64 -10.63
N TRP A 122 14.04 12.55 -9.89
CA TRP A 122 12.67 12.66 -10.37
C TRP A 122 11.89 13.65 -9.50
N SER A 123 10.99 14.42 -10.11
CA SER A 123 10.10 15.34 -9.40
C SER A 123 8.71 15.25 -10.00
N GLY A 124 7.69 15.22 -9.15
CA GLY A 124 6.30 15.14 -9.62
C GLY A 124 5.27 15.42 -8.54
N ASN A 125 4.01 15.35 -8.94
CA ASN A 125 2.87 15.62 -8.07
C ASN A 125 1.96 14.40 -7.95
N ARG A 126 1.28 14.30 -6.82
CA ARG A 126 0.27 13.27 -6.56
C ARG A 126 -0.86 13.37 -7.59
N VAL A 127 -1.28 12.23 -8.10
CA VAL A 127 -2.46 12.11 -8.97
C VAL A 127 -3.66 11.78 -8.09
N LYS A 128 -4.75 12.53 -8.24
CA LYS A 128 -6.02 12.30 -7.55
C LYS A 128 -6.83 11.19 -8.21
#